data_AF-A0A0J8G5I6-F1
#
_entry.id   AF-A0A0J8G5I6-F1
#
_cell.length_a   1.000
_cell.length_b   1.000
_cell.length_c   1.000
_cell.angle_alpha   90.00
_cell.angle_beta   90.00
_cell.angle_gamma   90.00
#
_symmetry.space_group_name_H-M   'P 1'
#
loop_
_entity.id
_entity.type
_entity.pdbx_description
1 polymer ?
#
loop_
_entity_poly.entity_id
_entity_poly.type
_entity_poly.pdbx_seq_one_letter_code
_entity_poly.pdbx_strand_id
1 'polypeptide(L)'
;MTTNDIVLNILLCSIPEEIFIVAMALIFMKRFDYIDKYLLKINLIKVLSIVVVPSAILSNIMVYVLHINENLNLIINILSMVIMICILLKTKKVFKVVMYLLFSVVVFMIIQLTTVGMIFYVLSLDGDIINQSAIMNFKLTLPGRIIEFTIIYLIYLKKNSMSEFKIMKVWMGNFPLRITTIIYSIINIFICMIIYSSFINNNSLKCLLQNTQILIVTIIFVLLILNFMLPWIIILTIYPSERYRSNVSKKEN
;
A
#
# COMPACT_ATOMS: atom_id res chain seq x y z
N MET A 1 11.52 5.47 -24.30
CA MET A 1 10.25 6.11 -23.89
C MET A 1 10.34 7.59 -24.22
N THR A 2 9.34 8.18 -24.88
CA THR A 2 9.38 9.62 -25.23
C THR A 2 9.08 10.48 -23.99
N THR A 3 9.42 11.77 -24.02
CA THR A 3 9.06 12.71 -22.94
C THR A 3 7.56 12.78 -22.70
N ASN A 4 6.76 12.69 -23.77
CA ASN A 4 5.31 12.64 -23.70
C ASN A 4 4.80 11.39 -22.97
N ASP A 5 5.43 10.23 -23.21
CA ASP A 5 5.07 8.99 -22.52
C ASP A 5 5.35 9.06 -21.02
N ILE A 6 6.45 9.72 -20.61
CA ILE A 6 6.79 9.91 -19.19
C ILE A 6 5.73 10.78 -18.51
N VAL A 7 5.33 11.90 -19.13
CA VAL A 7 4.28 12.77 -18.59
C VAL A 7 2.95 12.01 -18.47
N LEU A 8 2.59 11.23 -19.50
CA LEU A 8 1.42 10.37 -19.46
C LEU A 8 1.50 9.33 -18.35
N ASN A 9 2.67 8.73 -18.10
CA ASN A 9 2.83 7.74 -17.04
C ASN A 9 2.72 8.37 -15.64
N ILE A 10 3.24 9.59 -15.45
CA ILE A 10 3.04 10.35 -14.20
C ILE A 10 1.55 10.58 -13.96
N LEU A 11 0.85 11.13 -14.95
CA LEU A 11 -0.56 11.51 -14.81
C LEU A 11 -1.48 10.31 -14.66
N LEU A 12 -1.28 9.30 -15.51
CA LEU A 12 -2.15 8.16 -15.59
C LEU A 12 -1.79 7.10 -14.56
N CYS A 13 -0.53 6.85 -14.22
CA CYS A 13 -0.16 5.74 -13.33
C CYS A 13 0.23 6.22 -11.95
N SER A 14 1.28 7.01 -11.86
CA SER A 14 1.89 7.31 -10.57
C SER A 14 1.01 8.17 -9.67
N ILE A 15 0.34 9.21 -10.22
CA ILE A 15 -0.55 10.04 -9.39
C ILE A 15 -1.66 9.21 -8.73
N PRO A 16 -2.46 8.40 -9.46
CA PRO A 16 -3.47 7.54 -8.83
C PRO A 16 -2.93 6.59 -7.76
N GLU A 17 -1.80 5.94 -8.02
CA GLU A 17 -1.17 5.00 -7.08
C GLU A 17 -0.76 5.71 -5.78
N GLU A 18 -0.14 6.88 -5.91
CA GLU A 18 0.31 7.64 -4.76
C GLU A 18 -0.85 8.29 -3.99
N ILE A 19 -1.93 8.68 -4.68
CA ILE A 19 -3.19 9.10 -4.03
C ILE A 19 -3.69 7.96 -3.14
N PHE A 20 -3.71 6.72 -3.65
CA PHE A 20 -4.19 5.59 -2.87
C PHE A 20 -3.34 5.38 -1.60
N ILE A 21 -2.02 5.31 -1.75
CA ILE A 21 -1.08 5.07 -0.64
C ILE A 21 -1.21 6.16 0.42
N VAL A 22 -1.21 7.43 0.00
CA VAL A 22 -1.28 8.58 0.92
C VAL A 22 -2.64 8.68 1.59
N ALA A 23 -3.74 8.47 0.85
CA ALA A 23 -5.09 8.51 1.42
C ALA A 23 -5.28 7.39 2.46
N MET A 24 -4.83 6.17 2.17
CA MET A 24 -4.88 5.06 3.12
C MET A 24 -4.05 5.35 4.37
N ALA A 25 -2.84 5.90 4.23
CA ALA A 25 -2.01 6.28 5.36
C ALA A 25 -2.71 7.34 6.25
N LEU A 26 -3.32 8.36 5.65
CA LEU A 26 -4.07 9.40 6.37
C LEU A 26 -5.31 8.83 7.09
N ILE A 27 -6.03 7.90 6.47
CA ILE A 27 -7.16 7.19 7.08
C ILE A 27 -6.70 6.41 8.32
N PHE A 28 -5.62 5.63 8.21
CA PHE A 28 -5.10 4.89 9.36
C PHE A 28 -4.57 5.80 10.48
N MET A 29 -4.07 6.98 10.11
CA MET A 29 -3.73 8.05 11.06
C MET A 29 -4.94 8.71 11.72
N LYS A 30 -6.16 8.36 11.32
CA LYS A 30 -7.43 9.00 11.70
C LYS A 30 -7.49 10.48 11.32
N ARG A 31 -6.80 10.89 10.25
CA ARG A 31 -6.77 12.25 9.72
C ARG A 31 -7.80 12.42 8.60
N PHE A 32 -9.06 12.08 8.91
CA PHE A 32 -10.18 12.17 7.97
C PHE A 32 -10.46 13.59 7.49
N ASP A 33 -10.02 14.60 8.25
CA ASP A 33 -10.14 16.03 7.89
C ASP A 33 -9.54 16.35 6.52
N TYR A 34 -8.53 15.59 6.08
CA TYR A 34 -7.90 15.76 4.76
C TYR A 34 -8.65 15.08 3.61
N ILE A 35 -9.63 14.22 3.92
CA ILE A 35 -10.40 13.40 2.98
C ILE A 35 -11.90 13.76 3.06
N ASP A 36 -12.29 14.69 3.94
CA ASP A 36 -13.70 14.95 4.19
C ASP A 36 -14.38 15.74 3.07
N LYS A 37 -15.61 15.34 2.71
CA LYS A 37 -16.37 15.82 1.54
C LYS A 37 -16.51 17.34 1.48
N TYR A 38 -16.63 18.01 2.63
CA TYR A 38 -16.88 19.46 2.72
C TYR A 38 -15.63 20.32 2.55
N LEU A 39 -14.46 19.82 3.00
CA LEU A 39 -13.16 20.50 2.85
C LEU A 39 -12.31 19.86 1.74
N LEU A 40 -12.88 18.90 1.01
CA LEU A 40 -12.19 18.05 0.06
C LEU A 40 -11.43 18.87 -0.97
N LYS A 41 -12.04 19.94 -1.52
CA LYS A 41 -11.34 20.78 -2.50
C LYS A 41 -10.04 21.37 -1.95
N ILE A 42 -10.05 21.97 -0.76
CA ILE A 42 -8.87 22.66 -0.24
C ILE A 42 -7.85 21.67 0.32
N ASN A 43 -8.29 20.68 1.08
CA ASN A 43 -7.39 19.76 1.75
C ASN A 43 -6.85 18.68 0.80
N LEU A 44 -7.63 18.21 -0.16
CA LEU A 44 -7.14 17.30 -1.21
C LEU A 44 -6.13 18.02 -2.11
N ILE A 45 -6.37 19.29 -2.47
CA ILE A 45 -5.37 20.08 -3.23
C ILE A 45 -4.06 20.17 -2.44
N LYS A 46 -4.11 20.39 -1.13
CA LYS A 46 -2.89 20.40 -0.29
C LYS A 46 -2.19 19.04 -0.25
N VAL A 47 -2.94 17.94 -0.11
CA VAL A 47 -2.37 16.58 -0.14
C VAL A 47 -1.72 16.32 -1.49
N LEU A 48 -2.40 16.67 -2.57
CA LEU A 48 -1.92 16.50 -3.94
C LEU A 48 -0.65 17.33 -4.19
N SER A 49 -0.66 18.61 -3.85
CA SER A 49 0.45 19.51 -4.17
C SER A 49 1.68 19.30 -3.29
N ILE A 50 1.51 18.94 -2.02
CA ILE A 50 2.61 18.79 -1.06
C ILE A 50 3.20 17.38 -1.10
N VAL A 51 2.37 16.36 -1.30
CA VAL A 51 2.80 14.96 -1.19
C VAL A 51 2.79 14.28 -2.55
N VAL A 52 1.61 14.07 -3.14
CA VAL A 52 1.41 13.16 -4.30
C VAL A 52 2.14 13.65 -5.54
N VAL A 53 1.95 14.89 -5.98
CA VAL A 53 2.56 15.37 -7.23
C VAL A 53 4.09 15.35 -7.14
N PRO A 54 4.72 15.85 -6.05
CA PRO A 54 6.17 15.73 -5.87
C PRO A 54 6.69 14.29 -5.85
N SER A 55 6.03 13.35 -5.15
CA SER A 55 6.46 11.95 -5.13
C SER A 55 6.33 11.29 -6.50
N ALA A 56 5.27 11.59 -7.26
CA ALA A 56 5.01 10.99 -8.56
C ALA A 56 6.04 11.46 -9.58
N ILE A 57 6.37 12.75 -9.54
CA ILE A 57 7.43 13.32 -10.37
C ILE A 57 8.78 12.70 -9.99
N LEU A 58 9.10 12.62 -8.69
CA LEU A 58 10.35 12.05 -8.23
C LEU A 58 10.50 10.59 -8.67
N SER A 59 9.49 9.76 -8.45
CA SER A 59 9.54 8.33 -8.78
C SER A 59 9.71 8.07 -10.27
N ASN A 60 9.09 8.88 -11.14
CA ASN A 60 9.26 8.76 -12.59
C ASN A 60 10.62 9.28 -13.06
N ILE A 61 11.14 10.39 -12.49
CA ILE A 61 12.48 10.89 -12.82
C ILE A 61 13.53 9.83 -12.44
N MET A 62 13.42 9.23 -11.25
CA MET A 62 14.37 8.22 -10.79
C MET A 62 14.41 7.00 -11.72
N VAL A 63 13.27 6.54 -12.23
CA VAL A 63 13.18 5.36 -13.12
C VAL A 63 13.58 5.70 -14.55
N TYR A 64 12.99 6.75 -15.14
CA TYR A 64 13.11 6.98 -16.58
C TYR A 64 14.27 7.89 -16.99
N VAL A 65 14.76 8.75 -16.09
CA VAL A 65 15.88 9.67 -16.36
C VAL A 65 17.17 9.16 -15.73
N LEU A 66 17.11 8.73 -14.47
CA LEU A 66 18.29 8.29 -13.71
C LEU A 66 18.54 6.78 -13.76
N HIS A 67 17.63 6.02 -14.36
CA HIS A 67 17.73 4.56 -14.50
C HIS A 67 18.01 3.82 -13.17
N ILE A 68 17.43 4.33 -12.08
CA ILE A 68 17.52 3.68 -10.77
C ILE A 68 16.68 2.40 -10.77
N ASN A 69 17.22 1.33 -10.17
CA ASN A 69 16.52 0.07 -9.99
C ASN A 69 15.17 0.28 -9.28
N GLU A 70 14.11 -0.38 -9.77
CA GLU A 70 12.73 -0.29 -9.25
C GLU A 70 12.64 -0.50 -7.73
N ASN A 71 13.41 -1.45 -7.18
CA ASN A 71 13.43 -1.73 -5.74
C ASN A 71 14.01 -0.55 -4.94
N LEU A 72 15.09 0.06 -5.44
CA LEU A 72 15.69 1.24 -4.82
C LEU A 72 14.78 2.47 -4.97
N ASN A 73 14.15 2.62 -6.13
CA ASN A 73 13.18 3.69 -6.37
C ASN A 73 12.02 3.61 -5.37
N LEU A 74 11.48 2.42 -5.12
CA LEU A 74 10.41 2.23 -4.15
C LEU A 74 10.83 2.65 -2.74
N ILE A 75 12.04 2.24 -2.29
CA ILE A 75 12.55 2.64 -0.96
C ILE A 75 12.70 4.16 -0.86
N ILE A 76 13.27 4.80 -1.88
CA ILE A 76 13.45 6.25 -1.92
C ILE A 76 12.08 6.95 -1.93
N ASN A 77 11.12 6.45 -2.71
CA ASN A 77 9.79 7.05 -2.79
C ASN A 77 9.07 6.96 -1.44
N ILE A 78 9.14 5.81 -0.74
CA ILE A 78 8.61 5.68 0.63
C ILE A 78 9.23 6.71 1.56
N LEU A 79 10.56 6.84 1.58
CA LEU A 79 11.24 7.80 2.46
C LEU A 79 10.82 9.24 2.13
N SER A 80 10.69 9.57 0.85
CA SER A 80 10.23 10.89 0.40
C SER A 80 8.81 11.19 0.86
N MET A 81 7.88 10.24 0.72
CA MET A 81 6.50 10.36 1.17
C MET A 81 6.40 10.52 2.69
N VAL A 82 7.24 9.81 3.47
CA VAL A 82 7.29 10.00 4.94
C VAL A 82 7.61 11.45 5.27
N ILE A 83 8.64 12.02 4.64
CA ILE A 83 9.06 13.40 4.87
C ILE A 83 7.93 14.36 4.47
N MET A 84 7.35 14.20 3.28
CA MET A 84 6.28 15.07 2.78
C MET A 84 5.01 15.01 3.65
N ILE A 85 4.61 13.82 4.11
CA ILE A 85 3.48 13.66 5.04
C ILE A 85 3.79 14.31 6.39
N CYS A 86 5.02 14.19 6.89
CA CYS A 86 5.42 14.87 8.14
C CYS A 86 5.32 16.40 8.01
N ILE A 87 5.73 16.95 6.86
CA ILE A 87 5.60 18.38 6.54
C ILE A 87 4.13 18.78 6.46
N LEU A 88 3.31 18.06 5.69
CA LEU A 88 1.87 18.31 5.53
C LEU A 88 1.14 18.36 6.88
N LEU A 89 1.45 17.40 7.77
CA LEU A 89 0.80 17.27 9.07
C LEU A 89 1.44 18.12 10.17
N LYS A 90 2.57 18.79 9.89
CA LYS A 90 3.39 19.51 10.87
C LYS A 90 3.67 18.67 12.13
N THR A 91 3.96 17.38 11.95
CA THR A 91 4.10 16.40 13.05
C THR A 91 5.55 15.99 13.23
N LYS A 92 5.99 15.90 14.49
CA LYS A 92 7.29 15.30 14.85
C LYS A 92 7.20 13.78 15.05
N LYS A 93 6.00 13.20 14.96
CA LYS A 93 5.76 11.75 15.18
C LYS A 93 6.10 10.93 13.93
N VAL A 94 7.34 11.05 13.45
CA VAL A 94 7.83 10.41 12.20
C VAL A 94 7.58 8.91 12.21
N PHE A 95 7.89 8.25 13.32
CA PHE A 95 7.70 6.80 13.47
C PHE A 95 6.24 6.36 13.23
N LYS A 96 5.27 7.16 13.68
CA LYS A 96 3.84 6.88 13.46
C LYS A 96 3.49 6.96 11.96
N VAL A 97 4.03 7.95 11.26
CA VAL A 97 3.83 8.13 9.81
C VAL A 97 4.44 6.95 9.04
N VAL A 98 5.68 6.59 9.36
CA VAL A 98 6.39 5.45 8.74
C VAL A 98 5.55 4.17 8.84
N MET A 99 5.01 3.86 10.01
CA MET A 99 4.22 2.63 10.17
C MET A 99 2.99 2.57 9.27
N TYR A 100 2.19 3.64 9.24
CA TYR A 100 0.96 3.64 8.43
C TYR A 100 1.25 3.70 6.96
N LEU A 101 2.32 4.39 6.56
CA LEU A 101 2.73 4.42 5.18
C LEU A 101 3.20 3.03 4.73
N LEU A 102 4.09 2.38 5.49
CA LEU A 102 4.53 1.01 5.20
C LEU A 102 3.34 0.05 5.10
N PHE A 103 2.40 0.15 6.02
CA PHE A 103 1.19 -0.66 5.97
C PHE A 103 0.35 -0.40 4.71
N SER A 104 0.20 0.88 4.31
CA SER A 104 -0.53 1.25 3.09
C SER A 104 0.17 0.77 1.83
N VAL A 105 1.52 0.82 1.80
CA VAL A 105 2.33 0.28 0.71
C VAL A 105 2.20 -1.24 0.62
N VAL A 106 2.17 -1.97 1.74
CA VAL A 106 1.92 -3.41 1.72
C VAL A 106 0.56 -3.70 1.09
N VAL A 107 -0.50 -3.01 1.52
CA VAL A 107 -1.85 -3.21 0.94
C VAL A 107 -1.84 -2.91 -0.56
N PHE A 108 -1.19 -1.83 -0.98
CA PHE A 108 -1.02 -1.49 -2.39
C PHE A 108 -0.31 -2.62 -3.17
N MET A 109 0.85 -3.08 -2.70
CA MET A 109 1.63 -4.14 -3.36
C MET A 109 0.83 -5.43 -3.49
N ILE A 110 -0.01 -5.79 -2.50
CA ILE A 110 -0.90 -6.95 -2.58
C ILE A 110 -1.93 -6.78 -3.70
N ILE A 111 -2.58 -5.62 -3.77
CA ILE A 111 -3.59 -5.36 -4.80
C ILE A 111 -2.96 -5.38 -6.19
N GLN A 112 -1.79 -4.76 -6.34
CA GLN A 112 -1.06 -4.76 -7.62
C GLN A 112 -0.61 -6.17 -8.01
N LEU A 113 0.02 -6.90 -7.10
CA LEU A 113 0.44 -8.27 -7.36
C LEU A 113 -0.73 -9.18 -7.74
N THR A 114 -1.84 -9.11 -7.00
CA THR A 114 -3.02 -9.94 -7.28
C THR A 114 -3.66 -9.59 -8.61
N THR A 115 -3.86 -8.30 -8.90
CA THR A 115 -4.55 -7.89 -10.13
C THR A 115 -3.66 -7.97 -11.36
N VAL A 116 -2.50 -7.32 -11.34
CA VAL A 116 -1.55 -7.33 -12.44
C VAL A 116 -1.03 -8.74 -12.66
N GLY A 117 -0.59 -9.43 -11.59
CA GLY A 117 -0.10 -10.81 -11.71
C GLY A 117 -1.12 -11.76 -12.35
N MET A 118 -2.39 -11.73 -11.93
CA MET A 118 -3.43 -12.55 -12.55
C MET A 118 -3.66 -12.20 -14.03
N ILE A 119 -3.64 -10.91 -14.39
CA ILE A 119 -3.81 -10.48 -15.79
C ILE A 119 -2.67 -11.02 -16.66
N PHE A 120 -1.42 -10.95 -16.18
CA PHE A 120 -0.26 -11.46 -16.92
C PHE A 120 -0.35 -12.95 -17.21
N TYR A 121 -0.79 -13.75 -16.24
CA TYR A 121 -0.89 -15.20 -16.40
C TYR A 121 -2.15 -15.66 -17.15
N VAL A 122 -3.27 -14.96 -16.99
CA VAL A 122 -4.50 -15.28 -17.74
C VAL A 122 -4.34 -14.92 -19.22
N LEU A 123 -3.71 -13.79 -19.52
CA LEU A 123 -3.54 -13.32 -20.90
C LEU A 123 -2.22 -13.77 -21.55
N SER A 124 -1.38 -14.52 -20.82
CA SER A 124 -0.05 -14.97 -21.27
C SER A 124 0.79 -13.82 -21.83
N LEU A 125 0.78 -12.68 -21.13
CA LEU A 125 1.51 -11.49 -21.53
C LEU A 125 2.94 -11.54 -21.00
N ASP A 126 3.87 -10.99 -21.79
CA ASP A 126 5.25 -10.82 -21.40
C ASP A 126 5.45 -9.53 -20.59
N GLY A 127 6.23 -9.60 -19.50
CA GLY A 127 6.57 -8.45 -18.64
C GLY A 127 7.04 -7.21 -19.40
N ASP A 128 7.70 -7.38 -20.54
CA ASP A 128 8.17 -6.29 -21.40
C ASP A 128 7.04 -5.40 -21.94
N ILE A 129 5.80 -5.90 -22.00
CA ILE A 129 4.63 -5.17 -22.48
C ILE A 129 4.25 -4.02 -21.52
N ILE A 130 4.55 -4.12 -20.22
CA ILE A 130 4.29 -3.06 -19.23
C ILE A 130 5.05 -1.78 -19.60
N ASN A 131 6.25 -1.93 -20.15
CA ASN A 131 7.18 -0.82 -20.39
C ASN A 131 7.05 -0.20 -21.79
N GLN A 132 6.17 -0.71 -22.66
CA GLN A 132 6.05 -0.25 -24.03
C GLN A 132 5.22 1.03 -24.18
N SER A 133 4.13 1.20 -23.40
CA SER A 133 3.33 2.43 -23.45
C SER A 133 2.59 2.70 -22.15
N ALA A 134 2.53 3.98 -21.76
CA ALA A 134 1.83 4.44 -20.56
C ALA A 134 0.32 4.09 -20.59
N ILE A 135 -0.30 4.12 -21.78
CA ILE A 135 -1.72 3.78 -21.97
C ILE A 135 -1.97 2.29 -21.71
N MET A 136 -1.06 1.41 -22.16
CA MET A 136 -1.19 -0.02 -21.90
C MET A 136 -1.02 -0.32 -20.41
N ASN A 137 -0.01 0.28 -19.77
CA ASN A 137 0.19 0.15 -18.33
C ASN A 137 -1.05 0.61 -17.53
N PHE A 138 -1.63 1.75 -17.92
CA PHE A 138 -2.87 2.24 -17.32
C PHE A 138 -4.03 1.24 -17.46
N LYS A 139 -4.21 0.63 -18.63
CA LYS A 139 -5.26 -0.38 -18.86
C LYS A 139 -5.07 -1.63 -18.02
N LEU A 140 -3.83 -2.13 -17.92
CA LEU A 140 -3.50 -3.33 -17.15
C LEU A 140 -3.69 -3.12 -15.64
N THR A 141 -3.41 -1.92 -15.14
CA THR A 141 -3.56 -1.56 -13.72
C THR A 141 -4.97 -1.08 -13.36
N LEU A 142 -5.87 -0.91 -14.33
CA LEU A 142 -7.23 -0.38 -14.12
C LEU A 142 -8.07 -1.21 -13.13
N PRO A 143 -8.08 -2.55 -13.20
CA PRO A 143 -8.81 -3.37 -12.22
C PRO A 143 -8.29 -3.21 -10.78
N GLY A 144 -6.95 -3.12 -10.61
CA GLY A 144 -6.31 -2.85 -9.32
C GLY A 144 -6.79 -1.53 -8.72
N ARG A 145 -6.84 -0.49 -9.53
CA ARG A 145 -7.28 0.84 -9.09
C ARG A 145 -8.75 0.89 -8.70
N ILE A 146 -9.61 0.16 -9.41
CA ILE A 146 -11.03 0.05 -9.02
C ILE A 146 -11.13 -0.54 -7.61
N ILE A 147 -10.35 -1.59 -7.31
CA ILE A 147 -10.30 -2.21 -5.98
C ILE A 147 -9.76 -1.23 -4.94
N GLU A 148 -8.64 -0.55 -5.24
CA GLU A 148 -8.02 0.47 -4.39
C GLU A 148 -9.01 1.58 -3.98
N PHE A 149 -9.65 2.23 -4.96
CA PHE A 149 -10.61 3.29 -4.66
C PHE A 149 -11.88 2.78 -3.97
N THR A 150 -12.30 1.55 -4.26
CA THR A 150 -13.43 0.90 -3.56
C THR A 150 -13.09 0.68 -2.09
N ILE A 151 -11.88 0.24 -1.76
CA ILE A 151 -11.41 0.06 -0.38
C ILE A 151 -11.42 1.41 0.37
N ILE A 152 -10.85 2.46 -0.22
CA ILE A 152 -10.87 3.80 0.37
C ILE A 152 -12.30 4.25 0.64
N TYR A 153 -13.19 4.10 -0.34
CA TYR A 153 -14.59 4.52 -0.23
C TYR A 153 -15.32 3.75 0.88
N LEU A 154 -15.15 2.43 0.96
CA LEU A 154 -15.76 1.61 2.01
C LEU A 154 -15.27 1.99 3.41
N ILE A 155 -13.97 2.25 3.58
CA ILE A 155 -13.42 2.68 4.87
C ILE A 155 -13.93 4.08 5.23
N TYR A 156 -14.03 4.98 4.25
CA TYR A 156 -14.60 6.31 4.44
C TYR A 156 -16.06 6.24 4.91
N LEU A 157 -16.89 5.39 4.30
CA LEU A 157 -18.28 5.19 4.74
C LEU A 157 -18.37 4.68 6.18
N LYS A 158 -17.44 3.81 6.58
CA LYS A 158 -17.36 3.27 7.94
C LYS A 158 -16.52 4.14 8.90
N LYS A 159 -16.23 5.40 8.56
CA LYS A 159 -15.36 6.29 9.39
C LYS A 159 -15.82 6.41 10.85
N ASN A 160 -17.14 6.45 11.09
CA ASN A 160 -17.69 6.57 12.44
C ASN A 160 -17.45 5.31 13.29
N SER A 161 -17.56 4.12 12.69
CA SER A 161 -17.23 2.85 13.33
C SER A 161 -15.72 2.72 13.58
N MET A 162 -14.89 3.15 12.62
CA MET A 162 -13.42 3.20 12.75
C MET A 162 -12.94 4.15 13.86
N SER A 163 -13.69 5.21 14.16
CA SER A 163 -13.38 6.13 15.26
C SER A 163 -13.32 5.38 16.60
N GLU A 164 -14.19 4.38 16.78
CA GLU A 164 -14.36 3.57 17.99
C GLU A 164 -13.42 2.36 18.08
N PHE A 165 -12.63 2.06 17.03
CA PHE A 165 -11.66 0.96 17.07
C PHE A 165 -10.59 1.21 18.15
N LYS A 166 -10.84 0.68 19.34
CA LYS A 166 -9.93 0.63 20.49
C LYS A 166 -8.69 -0.24 20.22
N ILE A 167 -8.76 -1.11 19.21
CA ILE A 167 -7.64 -1.92 18.71
C ILE A 167 -6.45 -1.02 18.35
N MET A 168 -6.72 0.15 17.76
CA MET A 168 -5.67 1.12 17.42
C MET A 168 -4.95 1.66 18.65
N LYS A 169 -5.68 1.90 19.75
CA LYS A 169 -5.10 2.36 21.01
C LYS A 169 -4.22 1.28 21.64
N VAL A 170 -4.66 0.02 21.58
CA VAL A 170 -3.89 -1.12 22.09
C VAL A 170 -2.62 -1.33 21.28
N TRP A 171 -2.75 -1.34 19.96
CA TRP A 171 -1.61 -1.49 19.06
C TRP A 171 -0.59 -0.35 19.23
N MET A 172 -1.05 0.90 19.37
CA MET A 172 -0.14 2.04 19.59
C MET A 172 0.45 2.09 21.01
N GLY A 173 -0.27 1.57 22.01
CA GLY A 173 0.16 1.54 23.41
C GLY A 173 1.24 0.49 23.69
N ASN A 174 1.22 -0.61 22.95
CA ASN A 174 2.14 -1.74 23.17
C ASN A 174 3.37 -1.63 22.25
N PHE A 175 4.48 -1.15 22.81
CA PHE A 175 5.79 -1.07 22.14
C PHE A 175 6.23 -2.35 21.41
N PRO A 176 6.15 -3.56 22.00
CA PRO A 176 6.58 -4.77 21.32
C PRO A 176 5.67 -5.16 20.14
N LEU A 177 4.34 -5.00 20.27
CA LEU A 177 3.41 -5.22 19.15
C LEU A 177 3.67 -4.25 18.00
N ARG A 178 4.07 -3.03 18.32
CA ARG A 178 4.43 -2.02 17.34
C ARG A 178 5.70 -2.37 16.56
N ILE A 179 6.76 -2.83 17.24
CA ILE A 179 8.00 -3.23 16.57
C ILE A 179 7.77 -4.48 15.70
N THR A 180 7.08 -5.48 16.25
CA THR A 180 6.82 -6.74 15.53
C THR A 180 6.02 -6.49 14.25
N THR A 181 5.00 -5.64 14.28
CA THR A 181 4.24 -5.27 13.06
C THR A 181 5.07 -4.52 12.02
N ILE A 182 6.03 -3.68 12.43
CA ILE A 182 6.96 -3.03 11.48
C ILE A 182 7.87 -4.05 10.82
N ILE A 183 8.55 -4.87 11.63
CA ILE A 183 9.48 -5.89 11.13
C ILE A 183 8.72 -6.79 10.15
N TYR A 184 7.52 -7.22 10.52
CA TYR A 184 6.67 -8.05 9.68
C TYR A 184 6.23 -7.35 8.40
N SER A 185 5.91 -6.06 8.45
CA SER A 185 5.57 -5.27 7.26
C SER A 185 6.77 -5.16 6.32
N ILE A 186 7.98 -4.91 6.84
CA ILE A 186 9.21 -4.85 6.04
C ILE A 186 9.49 -6.20 5.37
N ILE A 187 9.37 -7.30 6.11
CA ILE A 187 9.53 -8.66 5.58
C ILE A 187 8.51 -8.91 4.46
N ASN A 188 7.24 -8.53 4.66
CA ASN A 188 6.20 -8.70 3.63
C ASN A 188 6.47 -7.86 2.38
N ILE A 189 6.94 -6.62 2.51
CA ILE A 189 7.35 -5.80 1.37
C ILE A 189 8.47 -6.53 0.60
N PHE A 190 9.47 -7.04 1.31
CA PHE A 190 10.59 -7.75 0.69
C PHE A 190 10.15 -9.03 -0.03
N ILE A 191 9.26 -9.82 0.59
CA ILE A 191 8.64 -11.00 -0.04
C ILE A 191 7.85 -10.59 -1.29
N CYS A 192 7.03 -9.53 -1.21
CA CYS A 192 6.28 -9.02 -2.35
C CYS A 192 7.21 -8.59 -3.49
N MET A 193 8.32 -7.91 -3.20
CA MET A 193 9.32 -7.52 -4.20
C MET A 193 9.95 -8.72 -4.89
N ILE A 194 10.34 -9.75 -4.13
CA ILE A 194 10.90 -10.98 -4.70
C ILE A 194 9.89 -11.64 -5.62
N ILE A 195 8.65 -11.82 -5.16
CA ILE A 195 7.55 -12.42 -5.92
C ILE A 195 7.27 -11.63 -7.19
N TYR A 196 7.16 -10.30 -7.09
CA TYR A 196 6.94 -9.40 -8.23
C TYR A 196 8.05 -9.58 -9.28
N SER A 197 9.31 -9.49 -8.86
CA SER A 197 10.47 -9.65 -9.74
C SER A 197 10.53 -11.05 -10.38
N SER A 198 10.27 -12.11 -9.61
CA SER A 198 10.28 -13.49 -10.12
C SER A 198 9.17 -13.77 -11.13
N PHE A 199 7.95 -13.24 -10.90
CA PHE A 199 6.80 -13.54 -11.73
C PHE A 199 6.66 -12.62 -12.94
N ILE A 200 6.76 -11.31 -12.73
CA ILE A 200 6.51 -10.32 -13.77
C ILE A 200 7.78 -10.05 -14.58
N ASN A 201 8.92 -9.84 -13.92
CA ASN A 201 10.16 -9.47 -14.64
C ASN A 201 10.84 -10.70 -15.25
N ASN A 202 11.01 -11.77 -14.46
CA ASN A 202 11.73 -12.96 -14.90
C ASN A 202 10.85 -14.01 -15.59
N ASN A 203 9.51 -13.82 -15.59
CA ASN A 203 8.55 -14.73 -16.21
C ASN A 203 8.77 -16.22 -15.84
N SER A 204 9.16 -16.49 -14.59
CA SER A 204 9.67 -17.79 -14.14
C SER A 204 8.72 -18.98 -14.35
N LEU A 205 7.42 -18.73 -14.51
CA LEU A 205 6.41 -19.78 -14.70
C LEU A 205 6.10 -20.10 -16.17
N LYS A 206 6.71 -19.41 -17.15
CA LYS A 206 6.38 -19.57 -18.59
C LYS A 206 6.45 -21.00 -19.11
N CYS A 207 7.37 -21.82 -18.59
CA CYS A 207 7.57 -23.20 -19.04
C CYS A 207 6.48 -24.17 -18.54
N LEU A 208 5.61 -23.74 -17.63
CA LEU A 208 4.53 -24.57 -17.07
C LEU A 208 3.24 -24.42 -17.87
N LEU A 209 2.35 -25.40 -17.78
CA LEU A 209 1.00 -25.31 -18.36
C LEU A 209 0.21 -24.17 -17.70
N GLN A 210 -0.59 -23.43 -18.48
CA GLN A 210 -1.32 -22.25 -17.99
C GLN A 210 -2.14 -22.52 -16.71
N ASN A 211 -2.82 -23.67 -16.63
CA ASN A 211 -3.59 -24.06 -15.45
C ASN A 211 -2.72 -24.22 -14.20
N THR A 212 -1.51 -24.77 -14.33
CA THR A 212 -0.59 -24.92 -13.19
C THR A 212 0.05 -23.58 -12.82
N GLN A 213 0.28 -22.68 -13.78
CA GLN A 213 0.71 -21.30 -13.50
C GLN A 213 -0.33 -20.57 -12.63
N ILE A 214 -1.61 -20.57 -13.06
CA ILE A 214 -2.71 -19.92 -12.33
C ILE A 214 -2.84 -20.50 -10.93
N LEU A 215 -2.74 -21.83 -10.78
CA LEU A 215 -2.81 -22.49 -9.48
C LEU A 215 -1.66 -22.06 -8.54
N ILE A 216 -0.42 -22.06 -9.02
CA ILE A 216 0.75 -21.64 -8.23
C ILE A 216 0.61 -20.18 -7.79
N VAL A 217 0.21 -19.30 -8.72
CA VAL A 217 -0.01 -17.87 -8.47
C VAL A 217 -1.09 -17.68 -7.41
N THR A 218 -2.20 -18.41 -7.52
CA THR A 218 -3.31 -18.37 -6.55
C THR A 218 -2.86 -18.81 -5.16
N ILE A 219 -2.11 -19.92 -5.05
CA ILE A 219 -1.60 -20.43 -3.77
C ILE A 219 -0.69 -19.39 -3.11
N ILE A 220 0.23 -18.80 -3.87
CA ILE A 220 1.16 -17.80 -3.34
C ILE A 220 0.40 -16.58 -2.83
N PHE A 221 -0.65 -16.13 -3.53
CA PHE A 221 -1.48 -15.03 -3.04
C PHE A 221 -2.27 -15.38 -1.79
N VAL A 222 -2.85 -16.57 -1.70
CA VAL A 222 -3.53 -17.03 -0.48
C VAL A 222 -2.56 -17.03 0.71
N LEU A 223 -1.34 -17.55 0.51
CA LEU A 223 -0.30 -17.54 1.54
C LEU A 223 0.09 -16.12 1.94
N LEU A 224 0.21 -15.20 0.98
CA LEU A 224 0.58 -13.81 1.23
C LEU A 224 -0.51 -13.05 2.01
N ILE A 225 -1.79 -13.28 1.67
CA ILE A 225 -2.94 -12.75 2.41
C ILE A 225 -2.98 -13.31 3.83
N LEU A 226 -2.78 -14.62 4.00
CA LEU A 226 -2.73 -15.25 5.32
C LEU A 226 -1.59 -14.69 6.18
N ASN A 227 -0.41 -14.50 5.59
CA ASN A 227 0.71 -13.85 6.25
C ASN A 227 0.27 -12.46 6.76
N PHE A 228 -0.31 -11.63 5.90
CA PHE A 228 -0.75 -10.30 6.30
C PHE A 228 -1.84 -10.30 7.40
N MET A 229 -2.75 -11.27 7.39
CA MET A 229 -3.84 -11.37 8.36
C MET A 229 -3.36 -11.87 9.73
N LEU A 230 -2.26 -12.62 9.81
CA LEU A 230 -1.76 -13.21 11.06
C LEU A 230 -1.52 -12.19 12.18
N PRO A 231 -0.80 -11.08 11.97
CA PRO A 231 -0.64 -10.05 13.01
C PRO A 231 -1.97 -9.49 13.50
N TRP A 232 -2.95 -9.31 12.61
CA TRP A 232 -4.28 -8.80 12.96
C TRP A 232 -5.09 -9.82 13.76
N ILE A 233 -5.05 -11.09 13.37
CA ILE A 233 -5.70 -12.20 14.08
C ILE A 233 -5.10 -12.34 15.49
N ILE A 234 -3.78 -12.23 15.62
CA ILE A 234 -3.07 -12.27 16.92
C ILE A 234 -3.50 -11.09 17.81
N ILE A 235 -3.57 -9.87 17.26
CA ILE A 235 -4.03 -8.70 18.00
C ILE A 235 -5.50 -8.86 18.44
N LEU A 236 -6.36 -9.37 17.55
CA LEU A 236 -7.78 -9.58 17.82
C LEU A 236 -8.04 -10.67 18.88
N THR A 237 -7.18 -11.68 18.96
CA THR A 237 -7.28 -12.76 19.97
C THR A 237 -6.71 -12.35 21.32
N ILE A 238 -5.63 -11.56 21.36
CA ILE A 238 -5.03 -11.07 22.61
C ILE A 238 -5.90 -10.00 23.28
N TYR A 239 -6.51 -9.10 22.51
CA TYR A 239 -7.27 -7.95 23.04
C TYR A 239 -8.41 -8.28 24.03
N PRO A 240 -9.30 -9.28 23.79
CA PRO A 240 -10.33 -9.64 24.76
C PRO A 240 -9.74 -10.16 26.08
N SER A 241 -8.57 -10.82 26.06
CA SER A 241 -7.93 -11.38 27.25
C SER A 241 -7.37 -10.31 28.19
N GLU A 242 -6.75 -9.25 27.66
CA GLU A 242 -6.25 -8.12 28.46
C GLU A 242 -7.39 -7.29 29.06
N ARG A 243 -8.49 -7.14 28.30
CA ARG A 243 -9.71 -6.47 28.79
C ARG A 243 -10.38 -7.26 29.92
N TYR A 244 -10.40 -8.59 29.84
CA TYR A 244 -10.90 -9.42 30.93
C TYR A 244 -10.04 -9.25 32.18
N ARG A 245 -8.71 -9.37 32.07
CA ARG A 245 -7.80 -9.21 33.21
C ARG A 245 -7.87 -7.82 33.88
N SER A 246 -7.91 -6.74 33.10
CA SER A 246 -8.01 -5.38 33.63
C SER A 246 -9.37 -5.04 34.26
N ASN A 247 -10.44 -5.72 33.86
CA ASN A 247 -11.75 -5.57 34.48
C ASN A 247 -11.89 -6.41 35.76
N VAL A 248 -11.18 -7.55 35.86
CA VAL A 248 -11.11 -8.35 37.09
C VAL A 248 -10.30 -7.63 38.16
N SER A 249 -9.11 -7.10 37.83
CA SER A 249 -8.27 -6.38 38.79
C SER A 249 -8.88 -5.07 39.31
N LYS A 250 -9.80 -4.45 38.55
CA LYS A 250 -10.57 -3.27 38.99
C LYS A 250 -11.77 -3.60 39.87
N LYS A 251 -12.20 -4.86 39.93
CA LYS A 251 -13.27 -5.30 40.83
C LYS A 251 -12.73 -5.81 42.17
N GLU A 252 -11.43 -6.08 42.25
CA GLU A 252 -10.75 -6.58 43.45
C GLU A 252 -10.14 -5.46 44.33
N ASN A 253 -10.16 -4.21 43.85
CA ASN A 253 -9.76 -3.00 44.59
C ASN A 253 -10.96 -2.08 44.79
#